data_AF-A0A928ISC3-F1
#
_entry.id   AF-A0A928ISC3-F1
#
_cell.length_a   1.000
_cell.length_b   1.000
_cell.length_c   1.000
_cell.angle_alpha   90.00
_cell.angle_beta   90.00
_cell.angle_gamma   90.00
#
_symmetry.space_group_name_H-M   'P 1'
#
loop_
_entity.id
_entity.type
_entity.pdbx_description
1 polymer ?
#
loop_
_entity_poly.entity_id
_entity_poly.type
_entity_poly.pdbx_seq_one_letter_code
_entity_poly.pdbx_strand_id
1 'polypeptide(L)' 'MKKTICRCEYDTETATLVKKVCVGCFGDSEGYEESLYQTPTGSYFLYVNGGENSPYPTEDIKRIAKNKVEAWIAEHE' A
#
# COMPACT_ATOMS: atom_id res chain seq x y z
N MET A 1 -9.12 4.77 -2.60
CA MET A 1 -8.75 4.12 -3.88
C MET A 1 -9.39 2.75 -3.97
N LYS A 2 -9.97 2.40 -5.13
CA LYS A 2 -10.49 1.06 -5.41
C LYS A 2 -9.89 0.51 -6.70
N LYS A 3 -9.43 -0.74 -6.67
CA LYS A 3 -8.81 -1.39 -7.82
C LYS A 3 -9.19 -2.86 -7.87
N THR A 4 -9.77 -3.28 -8.99
CA THR A 4 -10.10 -4.68 -9.22
C THR A 4 -8.93 -5.35 -9.93
N ILE A 5 -8.25 -6.29 -9.26
CA ILE A 5 -7.10 -7.02 -9.81
C ILE A 5 -7.42 -8.50 -9.78
N CYS A 6 -7.33 -9.17 -10.95
CA CYS A 6 -7.59 -10.62 -11.07
C CYS A 6 -8.93 -11.04 -10.45
N ARG A 7 -10.02 -10.28 -10.70
CA ARG A 7 -11.38 -10.56 -10.20
C ARG A 7 -11.54 -10.43 -8.67
N CYS A 8 -10.50 -9.98 -7.96
CA CYS A 8 -10.57 -9.55 -6.58
C CYS A 8 -10.67 -8.03 -6.53
N GLU A 9 -11.62 -7.52 -5.76
CA GLU A 9 -11.78 -6.09 -5.52
C GLU A 9 -10.96 -5.70 -4.30
N TYR A 10 -10.00 -4.79 -4.50
CA TYR A 10 -9.19 -4.20 -3.45
C TYR A 10 -9.67 -2.78 -3.24
N ASP A 11 -10.24 -2.53 -2.07
CA ASP A 11 -10.89 -1.29 -1.76
C ASP A 11 -10.38 -0.79 -0.41
N THR A 12 -9.80 0.42 -0.39
CA THR A 12 -9.20 1.00 0.81
C THR A 12 -10.23 1.42 1.86
N GLU A 13 -11.52 1.53 1.51
CA GLU A 13 -12.59 1.94 2.43
C GLU A 13 -13.12 0.74 3.24
N THR A 14 -13.26 -0.41 2.59
CA THR A 14 -13.70 -1.68 3.21
C THR A 14 -12.55 -2.45 3.83
N ALA A 15 -11.32 -2.21 3.41
CA ALA A 15 -10.15 -2.85 3.97
C ALA A 15 -9.69 -2.20 5.28
N THR A 16 -9.12 -3.02 6.16
CA THR A 16 -8.55 -2.56 7.42
C THR A 16 -7.09 -2.19 7.23
N LEU A 17 -6.69 -0.98 7.65
CA LEU A 17 -5.30 -0.56 7.67
C LEU A 17 -4.54 -1.37 8.74
N VAL A 18 -3.50 -2.08 8.30
CA VAL A 18 -2.65 -2.91 9.18
C VAL A 18 -1.42 -2.11 9.62
N LYS A 19 -0.72 -1.49 8.67
CA LYS A 19 0.49 -0.70 8.92
C LYS A 19 0.59 0.39 7.86
N LYS A 20 1.09 1.56 8.23
CA LYS A 20 1.45 2.62 7.29
C LYS A 20 2.90 3.00 7.47
N VAL A 21 3.57 3.22 6.35
CA VAL A 21 4.98 3.61 6.29
C VAL A 21 5.05 4.83 5.41
N CYS A 22 5.63 5.90 5.93
CA CYS A 22 5.85 7.12 5.18
C CYS A 22 7.37 7.31 5.06
N VAL A 23 7.85 7.41 3.83
CA VAL A 23 9.25 7.60 3.49
C VAL A 23 9.39 8.97 2.86
N GLY A 24 10.12 9.85 3.52
CA GLY A 24 10.33 11.23 3.08
C GLY A 24 9.66 12.26 3.99
N CYS A 25 9.74 13.52 3.60
CA CYS A 25 9.19 14.64 4.34
C CYS A 25 8.07 15.32 3.54
N PHE A 26 7.19 16.03 4.22
CA PHE A 26 6.12 16.79 3.56
C PHE A 26 6.74 17.85 2.62
N GLY A 27 6.43 17.76 1.32
CA GLY A 27 6.99 18.63 0.28
C GLY A 27 8.22 18.05 -0.44
N ASP A 28 8.63 16.83 -0.09
CA ASP A 28 9.70 16.13 -0.80
C ASP A 28 9.16 15.53 -2.11
N SER A 29 9.82 15.81 -3.23
CA SER A 29 9.38 15.31 -4.54
C SER A 29 9.56 13.80 -4.68
N GLU A 30 10.46 13.22 -3.88
CA GLU A 30 10.80 11.80 -3.82
C GLU A 30 10.10 11.07 -2.67
N GLY A 31 9.28 11.79 -1.88
CA GLY A 31 8.55 11.24 -0.76
C GLY A 31 7.36 10.37 -1.17
N TYR A 32 7.24 9.19 -0.58
CA TYR A 32 6.15 8.26 -0.80
C TYR A 32 5.66 7.61 0.49
N GLU A 33 4.40 7.21 0.49
CA GLU A 33 3.74 6.51 1.57
C GLU A 33 3.21 5.16 1.06
N GLU A 34 3.49 4.11 1.82
CA GLU A 34 2.99 2.77 1.60
C GLU A 34 2.13 2.34 2.80
N SER A 35 0.86 2.12 2.55
CA SER A 35 -0.11 1.68 3.54
C SER A 35 -0.55 0.26 3.23
N LEU A 36 -0.25 -0.66 4.15
CA LEU A 36 -0.66 -2.05 4.09
C LEU A 36 -2.08 -2.20 4.60
N TYR A 37 -2.96 -2.72 3.75
CA TYR A 37 -4.35 -2.99 4.04
C TYR A 37 -4.64 -4.50 3.97
N GLN A 38 -5.61 -4.92 4.77
CA GLN A 38 -6.19 -6.25 4.76
C GLN A 38 -7.66 -6.19 4.36
N THR A 39 -8.01 -6.88 3.28
CA THR A 39 -9.42 -7.00 2.86
C THR A 39 -10.21 -7.85 3.85
N PRO A 40 -11.54 -7.68 3.94
CA PRO A 40 -12.41 -8.54 4.74
C PRO A 40 -12.37 -10.03 4.33
N THR A 41 -11.94 -10.31 3.09
CA THR A 41 -11.71 -11.68 2.59
C THR A 41 -10.40 -12.30 3.09
N GLY A 42 -9.55 -11.56 3.80
CA GLY A 42 -8.26 -12.02 4.32
C GLY A 42 -7.09 -11.90 3.34
N SER A 43 -7.27 -11.19 2.23
CA SER A 43 -6.19 -10.84 1.30
C SER A 43 -5.50 -9.55 1.73
N TYR A 44 -4.25 -9.37 1.32
CA TYR A 44 -3.47 -8.18 1.66
C TYR A 44 -3.09 -7.40 0.41
N PHE A 45 -3.04 -6.09 0.54
CA PHE A 45 -2.60 -5.19 -0.52
C PHE A 45 -1.92 -3.96 0.06
N LEU A 46 -0.97 -3.43 -0.70
CA LEU A 46 -0.28 -2.18 -0.42
C LEU A 46 -0.91 -1.08 -1.25
N TYR A 47 -1.37 -0.06 -0.58
CA TYR A 47 -1.73 1.22 -1.16
C TYR A 47 -0.47 2.10 -1.14
N VAL A 48 0.00 2.49 -2.30
CA VAL A 48 1.23 3.27 -2.46
C VAL A 48 0.87 4.61 -3.07
N ASN A 49 1.36 5.71 -2.51
CA ASN A 49 1.11 7.06 -3.02
C ASN A 49 2.31 7.96 -2.74
N GLY A 50 2.71 8.80 -3.67
CA GLY A 50 3.91 9.62 -3.51
C GLY A 50 3.96 10.79 -4.49
N GLY A 51 5.02 11.58 -4.39
CA GLY A 51 5.26 12.74 -5.25
C GLY A 51 5.73 12.35 -6.66
N GLU A 52 5.70 13.29 -7.61
CA GLU A 52 6.02 13.05 -9.04
C GLU A 52 7.39 12.41 -9.31
N ASN A 53 8.40 12.65 -8.46
CA ASN A 53 9.73 12.05 -8.60
C ASN A 53 9.93 10.79 -7.73
N SER A 54 8.90 10.35 -7.03
CA SER A 54 8.94 9.16 -6.18
C SER A 54 8.80 7.88 -7.01
N PRO A 55 9.18 6.70 -6.47
CA PRO A 55 8.89 5.41 -7.09
C PRO A 55 7.38 5.17 -7.30
N TYR A 56 6.54 5.93 -6.60
CA TYR A 56 5.09 5.90 -6.66
C TYR A 56 4.51 7.29 -6.98
N PRO A 57 4.61 7.76 -8.23
CA PRO A 57 4.19 9.12 -8.59
C PRO A 57 2.67 9.33 -8.52
N THR A 58 1.90 8.25 -8.48
CA THR A 58 0.44 8.27 -8.36
C THR A 58 -0.01 7.22 -7.36
N GLU A 59 -1.19 7.41 -6.78
CA GLU A 59 -1.82 6.41 -5.93
C GLU A 59 -2.07 5.10 -6.71
N ASP A 60 -1.54 3.99 -6.21
CA ASP A 60 -1.72 2.66 -6.80
C ASP A 60 -1.98 1.59 -5.73
N ILE A 61 -2.59 0.48 -6.15
CA ILE A 61 -2.81 -0.68 -5.29
C ILE A 61 -2.01 -1.86 -5.85
N LYS A 62 -1.08 -2.35 -5.03
CA LYS A 62 -0.28 -3.55 -5.28
C LYS A 62 -0.76 -4.70 -4.39
N ARG A 63 -1.15 -5.82 -4.99
CA ARG A 63 -1.46 -7.03 -4.22
C ARG A 63 -0.19 -7.58 -3.56
N ILE A 64 -0.28 -7.99 -2.30
CA ILE A 64 0.80 -8.68 -1.60
C ILE A 64 0.28 -10.00 -1.05
N ALA A 65 1.06 -11.06 -1.25
CA ALA A 65 0.72 -12.36 -0.71
C ALA A 65 0.98 -12.36 0.80
N LYS A 66 0.12 -13.01 1.59
CA LYS A 66 0.19 -13.04 3.05
C LYS A 66 1.58 -13.44 3.58
N ASN A 67 2.26 -14.38 2.92
CA ASN A 67 3.61 -14.83 3.30
C ASN A 67 4.70 -13.77 3.12
N LYS A 68 4.46 -12.74 2.30
CA LYS A 68 5.37 -11.60 2.10
C LYS A 68 5.02 -10.41 2.98
N VAL A 69 3.82 -10.40 3.57
CA VAL A 69 3.38 -9.30 4.43
C VAL A 69 4.27 -9.18 5.66
N GLU A 70 4.56 -10.30 6.32
CA GLU A 70 5.43 -10.30 7.51
C GLU A 70 6.84 -9.79 7.17
N ALA A 71 7.41 -10.24 6.05
CA ALA A 71 8.71 -9.75 5.57
C ALA A 71 8.68 -8.25 5.26
N TRP A 72 7.61 -7.77 4.61
CA TRP A 72 7.46 -6.34 4.30
C TRP A 72 7.32 -5.50 5.58
N ILE A 73 6.54 -5.96 6.56
CA ILE A 73 6.37 -5.29 7.86
C ILE A 73 7.71 -5.18 8.60
N ALA A 74 8.53 -6.23 8.55
CA ALA A 74 9.85 -6.29 9.19
C ALA A 74 10.90 -5.44 8.46
N GLU A 75 10.83 -5.35 7.12
CA GLU A 75 11.72 -4.49 6.33
C GLU A 75 11.45 -3.00 6.57
N HIS A 76 10.21 -2.65 6.95
CA HIS A 76 9.77 -1.29 7.22
C HIS A 76 9.42 -1.09 8.72
N GLU A 77 10.16 -1.76 9.62
CA GLU A 77 10.11 -1.56 11.08
C GLU A 77 11.03 -0.43 11.56
#